data_AF-A0AAU7YUW6-F1
#
_entry.id   AF-A0AAU7YUW6-F1
#
_cell.length_a   1.000
_cell.length_b   1.000
_cell.length_c   1.000
_cell.angle_alpha   90.00
_cell.angle_beta   90.00
_cell.angle_gamma   90.00
#
_symmetry.space_group_name_H-M   'P 1'
#
loop_
_entity.id
_entity.type
_entity.pdbx_description
1 polymer ?
#
loop_
_entity_poly.entity_id
_entity_poly.type
_entity_poly.pdbx_seq_one_letter_code
_entity_poly.pdbx_strand_id
1 'polypeptide(L)'
;MRKSIVSPSTTTATPISDLWRDLERIARVEISSEDEKFPIEQALGKKATTGWRAATTGPQVIRLHFDEPLTIKRLQLHFVDKTSERSQEFALYAGAGTELKEIVRQQWTFSPSGSTEEIEDYAESLSGITTLELRIDPDRSHDPKASKEYASLQSLKLA
;
A
#
# COMPACT_ATOMS: atom_id res chain seq x y z
N MET A 1 -34.98 1.89 30.90
CA MET A 1 -34.47 1.49 29.57
C MET A 1 -33.84 0.11 29.70
N ARG A 2 -34.19 -0.84 28.83
CA ARG A 2 -33.65 -2.21 28.87
C ARG A 2 -32.44 -2.29 27.92
N LYS A 3 -31.28 -2.69 28.45
CA LYS A 3 -30.05 -2.93 27.68
C LYS A 3 -29.74 -4.43 27.69
N SER A 4 -29.40 -4.98 26.53
CA SER A 4 -28.75 -6.29 26.40
C SER A 4 -27.33 -6.07 25.90
N ILE A 5 -26.40 -6.84 26.45
CA ILE A 5 -25.02 -6.90 25.98
C ILE A 5 -24.97 -8.01 24.94
N VAL A 6 -24.56 -7.68 23.72
CA VAL A 6 -24.32 -8.66 22.67
C VAL A 6 -22.96 -9.29 22.95
N SER A 7 -22.95 -10.57 23.30
CA SER A 7 -21.71 -11.36 23.31
C SER A 7 -21.23 -11.52 21.87
N PRO A 8 -19.94 -11.31 21.56
CA PRO A 8 -19.44 -11.60 20.23
C PRO A 8 -19.60 -13.10 19.97
N SER A 9 -20.27 -13.43 18.86
CA SER A 9 -20.27 -14.79 18.34
C SER A 9 -18.83 -15.19 18.06
N THR A 10 -18.36 -16.24 18.71
CA THR A 10 -17.07 -16.88 18.43
C THR A 10 -17.18 -17.59 17.08
N THR A 11 -17.20 -16.81 16.00
CA THR A 11 -16.81 -17.32 14.69
C THR A 11 -15.31 -17.51 14.80
N THR A 12 -14.83 -18.74 14.69
CA THR A 12 -13.40 -19.03 14.54
C THR A 12 -12.95 -18.28 13.30
N ALA A 13 -12.41 -17.07 13.50
CA ALA A 13 -11.90 -16.25 12.42
C ALA A 13 -10.73 -17.03 11.81
N THR A 14 -10.82 -17.32 10.52
CA THR A 14 -9.66 -17.74 9.74
C THR A 14 -8.56 -16.70 10.03
N PRO A 15 -7.35 -17.12 10.44
CA PRO A 15 -6.30 -16.17 10.74
C PRO A 15 -6.14 -15.24 9.54
N ILE A 16 -6.14 -13.92 9.79
CA ILE A 16 -6.19 -12.86 8.77
C ILE A 16 -5.08 -13.03 7.71
N SER A 17 -4.00 -13.74 8.04
CA SER A 17 -2.90 -14.09 7.14
C SER A 17 -3.28 -15.01 5.97
N ASP A 18 -4.29 -15.89 6.13
CA ASP A 18 -4.69 -16.86 5.08
C ASP A 18 -5.62 -16.25 4.02
N LEU A 19 -6.03 -15.00 4.19
CA LEU A 19 -6.90 -14.27 3.26
C LEU A 19 -6.13 -13.53 2.15
N TRP A 20 -4.87 -13.18 2.39
CA TRP A 20 -4.11 -12.33 1.46
C TRP A 20 -3.52 -13.14 0.30
N ARG A 21 -3.63 -12.58 -0.90
CA ARG A 21 -3.07 -13.14 -2.14
C ARG A 21 -1.55 -13.11 -2.11
N ASP A 22 -0.97 -14.05 -2.85
CA ASP A 22 0.47 -14.10 -3.11
C ASP A 22 0.78 -13.26 -4.35
N LEU A 23 1.08 -11.97 -4.17
CA LEU A 23 1.19 -11.02 -5.29
C LEU A 23 2.32 -11.37 -6.24
N GLU A 24 3.43 -11.92 -5.72
CA GLU A 24 4.57 -12.38 -6.53
C GLU A 24 4.19 -13.50 -7.52
N ARG A 25 3.10 -14.23 -7.26
CA ARG A 25 2.64 -15.35 -8.09
C ARG A 25 1.55 -14.98 -9.09
N ILE A 26 0.94 -13.80 -8.96
CA ILE A 26 -0.25 -13.42 -9.75
C ILE A 26 -0.09 -12.08 -10.46
N ALA A 27 1.05 -11.40 -10.26
CA ALA A 27 1.29 -10.09 -10.82
C ALA A 27 2.75 -9.88 -11.19
N ARG A 28 2.95 -9.14 -12.27
CA ARG A 28 4.23 -8.50 -12.59
C ARG A 28 4.27 -7.12 -11.96
N VAL A 29 5.43 -6.78 -11.38
CA VAL A 29 5.70 -5.45 -10.83
C VAL A 29 6.45 -4.58 -11.83
N GLU A 30 6.06 -3.30 -11.90
CA GLU A 30 6.88 -2.21 -12.41
C GLU A 30 7.10 -1.18 -11.30
N ILE A 31 8.35 -0.76 -11.11
CA ILE A 31 8.72 0.27 -10.14
C ILE A 31 9.57 1.34 -10.81
N SER A 32 9.48 2.57 -10.30
CA SER A 32 10.27 3.70 -10.81
C SER A 32 11.76 3.59 -10.46
N SER A 33 12.07 3.11 -9.26
CA SER A 33 13.43 2.87 -8.78
C SER A 33 13.40 1.96 -7.55
N GLU A 34 14.56 1.44 -7.13
CA GLU A 34 14.65 0.55 -5.97
C GLU A 34 16.03 0.61 -5.30
N ASP A 35 16.06 0.64 -3.98
CA ASP A 35 17.26 0.37 -3.19
C ASP A 35 17.45 -1.14 -3.03
N GLU A 36 18.62 -1.65 -3.42
CA GLU A 36 18.96 -3.09 -3.34
C GLU A 36 18.78 -3.71 -1.95
N LYS A 37 18.82 -2.90 -0.87
CA LYS A 37 18.61 -3.37 0.51
C LYS A 37 17.15 -3.48 0.91
N PHE A 38 16.26 -2.81 0.17
CA PHE A 38 14.82 -2.74 0.43
C PHE A 38 14.04 -3.05 -0.86
N PRO A 39 14.19 -4.27 -1.42
CA PRO A 39 13.58 -4.62 -2.69
C PRO A 39 12.07 -4.86 -2.56
N ILE A 40 11.35 -4.78 -3.67
CA ILE A 40 9.88 -4.74 -3.73
C ILE A 40 9.22 -6.00 -3.19
N GLU A 41 9.88 -7.16 -3.29
CA GLU A 41 9.43 -8.43 -2.73
C GLU A 41 9.21 -8.34 -1.21
N GLN A 42 9.98 -7.48 -0.54
CA GLN A 42 9.81 -7.24 0.90
C GLN A 42 8.48 -6.55 1.21
N ALA A 43 7.96 -5.68 0.34
CA ALA A 43 6.66 -5.04 0.55
C ALA A 43 5.46 -5.90 0.10
N LEU A 44 5.66 -6.84 -0.84
CA LEU A 44 4.57 -7.62 -1.44
C LEU A 44 4.42 -9.03 -0.86
N GLY A 45 5.42 -9.51 -0.13
CA GLY A 45 5.39 -10.82 0.51
C GLY A 45 4.29 -10.95 1.58
N LYS A 46 3.84 -12.18 1.82
CA LYS A 46 2.82 -12.48 2.85
C LYS A 46 3.27 -12.21 4.29
N LYS A 47 4.58 -12.21 4.53
CA LYS A 47 5.18 -12.00 5.85
C LYS A 47 5.62 -10.54 5.98
N ALA A 48 5.50 -9.99 7.18
CA ALA A 48 6.07 -8.69 7.47
C ALA A 48 7.60 -8.76 7.32
N THR A 49 8.17 -7.81 6.58
CA THR A 49 9.62 -7.69 6.35
C THR A 49 10.06 -6.23 6.53
N THR A 50 11.21 -5.83 5.99
CA THR A 50 11.69 -4.44 5.97
C THR A 50 11.00 -3.52 4.96
N GLY A 51 10.17 -4.07 4.06
CA GLY A 51 9.45 -3.28 3.05
C GLY A 51 10.33 -2.82 1.87
N TRP A 52 9.74 -1.99 1.01
CA TRP A 52 10.38 -1.42 -0.17
C TRP A 52 10.84 0.02 0.08
N ARG A 53 11.94 0.42 -0.57
CA ARG A 53 12.40 1.81 -0.66
C ARG A 53 12.89 2.15 -2.06
N ALA A 54 12.56 3.35 -2.52
CA ALA A 54 13.07 3.90 -3.77
C ALA A 54 14.59 4.13 -3.74
N ALA A 55 15.24 4.05 -4.90
CA ALA A 55 16.68 4.33 -5.03
C ALA A 55 16.99 5.84 -4.99
N THR A 56 16.01 6.67 -5.37
CA THR A 56 16.15 8.13 -5.49
C THR A 56 15.07 8.82 -4.69
N THR A 57 15.32 10.08 -4.31
CA THR A 57 14.29 10.94 -3.73
C THR A 57 13.22 11.29 -4.76
N GLY A 58 12.08 11.81 -4.31
CA GLY A 58 11.00 12.25 -5.20
C GLY A 58 9.79 11.34 -5.24
N PRO A 59 8.73 11.79 -5.93
CA PRO A 59 7.57 10.97 -6.23
C PRO A 59 7.96 9.68 -6.98
N GLN A 60 7.37 8.56 -6.58
CA GLN A 60 7.65 7.24 -7.14
C GLN A 60 6.35 6.49 -7.44
N VAL A 61 6.46 5.51 -8.33
CA VAL A 61 5.35 4.66 -8.75
C VAL A 61 5.71 3.19 -8.51
N ILE A 62 4.75 2.45 -7.96
CA ILE A 62 4.70 0.98 -7.94
C ILE A 62 3.44 0.57 -8.70
N ARG A 63 3.57 -0.28 -9.71
CA ARG A 63 2.46 -0.76 -10.52
C ARG A 63 2.44 -2.28 -10.55
N LEU A 64 1.30 -2.87 -10.22
CA LEU A 64 1.00 -4.29 -10.34
C LEU A 64 0.19 -4.53 -11.60
N HIS A 65 0.69 -5.39 -12.48
CA HIS A 65 -0.04 -5.92 -13.63
C HIS A 65 -0.43 -7.36 -13.32
N PHE A 66 -1.71 -7.62 -13.10
CA PHE A 66 -2.20 -8.95 -12.79
C PHE A 66 -2.24 -9.83 -14.04
N ASP A 67 -1.84 -11.09 -13.91
CA ASP A 67 -1.82 -12.06 -15.01
C ASP A 67 -3.23 -12.34 -15.55
N GLU A 68 -4.22 -12.26 -14.66
CA GLU A 68 -5.66 -12.35 -14.97
C GLU A 68 -6.42 -11.21 -14.28
N PRO A 69 -7.56 -10.75 -14.83
CA PRO A 69 -8.39 -9.74 -14.18
C PRO A 69 -8.79 -10.16 -12.76
N LEU A 70 -8.41 -9.35 -11.77
CA LEU A 70 -8.62 -9.64 -10.35
C LEU A 70 -9.85 -8.89 -9.82
N THR A 71 -10.58 -9.55 -8.91
CA THR A 71 -11.52 -8.85 -8.02
C THR A 71 -10.85 -8.65 -6.66
N ILE A 72 -10.50 -7.41 -6.36
CA ILE A 72 -9.87 -7.00 -5.10
C ILE A 72 -11.00 -6.67 -4.13
N LYS A 73 -11.18 -7.50 -3.10
CA LYS A 73 -12.22 -7.30 -2.07
C LYS A 73 -11.71 -6.52 -0.87
N ARG A 74 -10.40 -6.54 -0.66
CA ARG A 74 -9.73 -5.78 0.38
C ARG A 74 -8.34 -5.39 -0.07
N LEU A 75 -7.93 -4.18 0.28
CA LEU A 75 -6.61 -3.64 0.00
C LEU A 75 -6.06 -3.00 1.26
N GLN A 76 -4.85 -3.38 1.65
CA GLN A 76 -4.13 -2.78 2.76
C GLN A 76 -2.83 -2.16 2.27
N LEU A 77 -2.59 -0.90 2.64
CA LEU A 77 -1.31 -0.23 2.53
C LEU A 77 -0.80 0.06 3.93
N HIS A 78 0.48 -0.18 4.15
CA HIS A 78 1.16 0.15 5.40
C HIS A 78 2.41 0.96 5.07
N PHE A 79 2.52 2.12 5.70
CA PHE A 79 3.67 3.01 5.61
C PHE A 79 4.28 3.19 7.00
N VAL A 80 5.61 3.27 7.07
CA VAL A 80 6.35 3.44 8.32
C VAL A 80 7.47 4.45 8.13
N ASP A 81 7.55 5.41 9.04
CA ASP A 81 8.72 6.28 9.22
C ASP A 81 8.92 6.56 10.71
N LYS A 82 10.04 6.06 11.25
CA LYS A 82 10.34 6.15 12.68
C LYS A 82 11.32 7.27 13.01
N THR A 83 11.89 7.91 12.00
CA THR A 83 13.08 8.75 12.16
C THR A 83 12.89 10.17 11.68
N SER A 84 12.08 10.37 10.64
CA SER A 84 11.88 11.67 10.01
C SER A 84 10.51 12.24 10.33
N GLU A 85 10.46 13.55 10.58
CA GLU A 85 9.21 14.29 10.55
C GLU A 85 8.96 14.79 9.13
N ARG A 86 7.98 14.21 8.44
CA ARG A 86 7.65 14.55 7.06
C ARG A 86 6.19 14.29 6.75
N SER A 87 5.63 15.08 5.84
CA SER A 87 4.29 14.85 5.30
C SER A 87 4.39 14.14 3.97
N GLN A 88 3.76 12.99 3.82
CA GLN A 88 3.62 12.29 2.54
C GLN A 88 2.23 12.46 1.95
N GLU A 89 2.12 12.21 0.66
CA GLU A 89 0.88 11.92 -0.05
C GLU A 89 1.01 10.59 -0.78
N PHE A 90 -0.06 9.81 -0.85
CA PHE A 90 -0.16 8.75 -1.85
C PHE A 90 -1.49 8.81 -2.59
N ALA A 91 -1.48 8.29 -3.80
CA ALA A 91 -2.68 8.09 -4.60
C ALA A 91 -2.68 6.68 -5.19
N LEU A 92 -3.83 6.01 -5.10
CA LEU A 92 -4.05 4.69 -5.64
C LEU A 92 -4.95 4.79 -6.88
N TYR A 93 -4.52 4.15 -7.96
CA TYR A 93 -5.27 4.05 -9.20
C TYR A 93 -5.52 2.58 -9.55
N ALA A 94 -6.67 2.30 -10.13
CA ALA A 94 -7.00 0.96 -10.62
C ALA A 94 -7.76 1.03 -11.94
N GLY A 95 -7.60 0.01 -12.78
CA GLY A 95 -8.30 -0.05 -14.05
C GLY A 95 -8.14 -1.38 -14.79
N ALA A 96 -8.85 -1.47 -15.91
CA ALA A 96 -8.71 -2.54 -16.89
C ALA A 96 -7.97 -1.95 -18.12
N GLY A 97 -6.75 -2.42 -18.38
CA GLY A 97 -5.93 -1.95 -19.50
C GLY A 97 -5.20 -0.62 -19.24
N THR A 98 -5.29 0.31 -20.19
CA THR A 98 -4.45 1.52 -20.24
C THR A 98 -5.00 2.72 -19.49
N GLU A 99 -6.31 2.75 -19.19
CA GLU A 99 -6.92 3.84 -18.43
C GLU A 99 -7.08 3.42 -16.96
N LEU A 100 -6.41 4.14 -16.06
CA LEU A 100 -6.52 3.94 -14.62
C LEU A 100 -7.34 5.08 -14.02
N LYS A 101 -8.27 4.74 -13.12
CA LYS A 101 -9.05 5.71 -12.36
C LYS A 101 -8.47 5.85 -10.96
N GLU A 102 -8.40 7.09 -10.47
CA GLU A 102 -8.05 7.35 -9.07
C GLU A 102 -9.14 6.76 -8.18
N ILE A 103 -8.73 5.91 -7.24
CA ILE A 103 -9.61 5.26 -6.26
C ILE A 103 -9.59 6.05 -4.96
N VAL A 104 -8.39 6.43 -4.52
CA VAL A 104 -8.21 7.18 -3.28
C VAL A 104 -6.90 7.97 -3.33
N ARG A 105 -6.90 9.11 -2.63
CA ARG A 105 -5.71 9.90 -2.33
C ARG A 105 -5.74 10.29 -0.86
N GLN A 106 -4.64 10.07 -0.18
CA GLN A 106 -4.49 10.41 1.24
C GLN A 106 -3.19 11.15 1.48
N GLN A 107 -3.19 11.95 2.54
CA GLN A 107 -2.03 12.66 3.03
C GLN A 107 -1.84 12.32 4.51
N TRP A 108 -0.60 12.10 4.91
CA TRP A 108 -0.24 11.76 6.27
C TRP A 108 1.04 12.46 6.70
N THR A 109 1.19 12.75 8.00
CA THR A 109 2.42 13.30 8.55
C THR A 109 3.01 12.35 9.59
N PHE A 110 4.22 11.89 9.32
CA PHE A 110 5.00 11.12 10.29
C PHE A 110 5.73 12.05 11.24
N SER A 111 5.90 11.62 12.48
CA SER A 111 6.79 12.26 13.46
C SER A 111 7.30 11.21 14.45
N PRO A 112 8.61 11.18 14.77
CA PRO A 112 9.19 10.25 15.74
C PRO A 112 8.59 10.36 17.16
N SER A 113 8.05 11.52 17.53
CA SER A 113 7.37 11.77 18.80
C SER A 113 5.84 11.67 18.70
N GLY A 114 5.33 11.50 17.49
CA GLY A 114 3.91 11.41 17.17
C GLY A 114 3.57 10.06 16.54
N SER A 115 3.01 10.08 15.33
CA SER A 115 2.74 8.85 14.59
C SER A 115 3.90 8.46 13.70
N THR A 116 4.34 7.21 13.83
CA THR A 116 5.43 6.63 13.02
C THR A 116 4.95 5.63 11.98
N GLU A 117 3.64 5.37 11.95
CA GLU A 117 3.01 4.43 11.03
C GLU A 117 1.67 4.97 10.53
N GLU A 118 1.29 4.52 9.34
CA GLU A 118 -0.01 4.76 8.74
C GLU A 118 -0.49 3.47 8.07
N ILE A 119 -1.69 3.01 8.42
CA ILE A 119 -2.29 1.78 7.89
C ILE A 119 -3.65 2.13 7.30
N GLU A 120 -3.72 2.01 5.98
CA GLU A 120 -4.93 2.22 5.21
C GLU A 120 -5.51 0.87 4.82
N ASP A 121 -6.78 0.64 5.16
CA ASP A 121 -7.45 -0.65 4.96
C ASP A 121 -8.83 -0.43 4.31
N TYR A 122 -8.89 -0.71 3.01
CA TYR A 122 -10.09 -0.52 2.19
C TYR A 122 -10.76 -1.86 1.96
N ALA A 123 -12.06 -1.94 2.25
CA ALA A 123 -12.89 -3.14 2.07
C ALA A 123 -13.91 -3.03 0.92
N GLU A 124 -13.77 -2.02 0.06
CA GLU A 124 -14.62 -1.86 -1.12
C GLU A 124 -14.15 -2.77 -2.26
N SER A 125 -15.11 -3.43 -2.92
CA SER A 125 -14.81 -4.41 -3.97
C SER A 125 -14.54 -3.72 -5.31
N LEU A 126 -13.31 -3.84 -5.81
CA LEU A 126 -12.92 -3.43 -7.16
C LEU A 126 -12.88 -4.68 -8.06
N SER A 127 -13.69 -4.74 -9.12
CA SER A 127 -13.79 -5.91 -9.99
C SER A 127 -13.17 -5.68 -11.36
N GLY A 128 -12.64 -6.75 -11.96
CA GLY A 128 -12.07 -6.72 -13.30
C GLY A 128 -10.78 -5.90 -13.42
N ILE A 129 -10.04 -5.77 -12.32
CA ILE A 129 -8.81 -4.97 -12.27
C ILE A 129 -7.68 -5.78 -12.89
N THR A 130 -7.06 -5.26 -13.94
CA THR A 130 -5.82 -5.82 -14.52
C THR A 130 -4.59 -5.06 -14.03
N THR A 131 -4.78 -3.81 -13.61
CA THR A 131 -3.68 -2.92 -13.23
C THR A 131 -4.03 -2.15 -11.96
N LEU A 132 -3.14 -2.22 -10.97
CA LEU A 132 -3.17 -1.39 -9.77
C LEU A 132 -1.90 -0.54 -9.72
N GLU A 133 -2.03 0.76 -9.52
CA GLU A 133 -0.90 1.68 -9.44
C GLU A 133 -0.96 2.49 -8.15
N LEU A 134 0.12 2.42 -7.38
CA LEU A 134 0.37 3.24 -6.22
C LEU A 134 1.40 4.31 -6.57
N ARG A 135 1.00 5.58 -6.43
CA ARG A 135 1.90 6.73 -6.50
C ARG A 135 2.18 7.23 -5.09
N ILE A 136 3.44 7.43 -4.76
CA ILE A 136 3.87 7.91 -3.44
C ILE A 136 4.68 9.18 -3.67
N ASP A 137 4.26 10.29 -3.06
CA ASP A 137 5.01 11.53 -2.94
C ASP A 137 5.50 11.66 -1.49
N PRO A 138 6.78 11.40 -1.22
CA PRO A 138 7.26 11.17 0.14
C PRO A 138 7.32 12.43 1.01
N ASP A 139 7.34 13.62 0.41
CA ASP A 139 7.41 14.91 1.11
C ASP A 139 6.44 15.97 0.57
N ARG A 140 5.48 15.56 -0.27
CA ARG A 140 4.48 16.44 -0.91
C ARG A 140 5.10 17.57 -1.73
N SER A 141 6.30 17.34 -2.23
CA SER A 141 6.98 18.33 -3.08
C SER A 141 6.36 18.40 -4.47
N HIS A 142 5.70 17.33 -4.93
CA HIS A 142 5.13 17.15 -6.27
C HIS A 142 6.14 17.28 -7.43
N ASP A 143 7.40 17.56 -7.13
CA ASP A 143 8.49 17.76 -8.08
C ASP A 143 9.69 16.91 -7.62
N PRO A 144 10.12 15.91 -8.43
CA PRO A 144 11.30 15.11 -8.13
C PRO A 144 12.57 15.92 -7.85
N LYS A 145 12.70 17.13 -8.40
CA LYS A 145 13.88 18.00 -8.18
C LYS A 145 13.84 18.75 -6.86
N ALA A 146 12.66 18.97 -6.30
CA ALA A 146 12.48 19.66 -5.02
C ALA A 146 12.46 18.68 -3.84
N SER A 147 12.13 17.42 -4.09
CA SER A 147 12.03 16.38 -3.08
C SER A 147 13.37 15.98 -2.46
N LYS A 148 13.35 15.78 -1.14
CA LYS A 148 14.50 15.37 -0.33
C LYS A 148 14.30 14.02 0.34
N GLU A 149 13.08 13.50 0.31
CA GLU A 149 12.71 12.24 0.96
C GLU A 149 12.60 11.11 -0.06
N TYR A 150 12.83 9.88 0.41
CA TYR A 150 12.67 8.66 -0.39
C TYR A 150 11.28 8.09 -0.17
N ALA A 151 10.61 7.69 -1.25
CA ALA A 151 9.39 6.90 -1.10
C ALA A 151 9.70 5.53 -0.50
N SER A 152 8.86 5.10 0.43
CA SER A 152 8.95 3.79 1.06
C SER A 152 7.55 3.21 1.26
N LEU A 153 7.48 1.88 1.34
CA LEU A 153 6.24 1.14 1.55
C LEU A 153 6.56 -0.06 2.43
N GLN A 154 5.90 -0.16 3.59
CA GLN A 154 6.12 -1.26 4.51
C GLN A 154 5.44 -2.54 4.03
N SER A 155 4.19 -2.45 3.55
CA SER A 155 3.54 -3.56 2.85
C SER A 155 2.35 -3.13 2.01
N LEU A 156 2.08 -3.85 0.91
CA LEU A 156 0.82 -3.81 0.15
C LEU A 156 0.23 -5.21 0.08
N LYS A 157 -1.04 -5.36 0.48
CA LYS A 157 -1.74 -6.65 0.49
C LYS A 157 -3.11 -6.54 -0.16
N LEU A 158 -3.50 -7.58 -0.90
CA LEU A 158 -4.79 -7.69 -1.58
C LEU A 158 -5.47 -9.01 -1.22
N ALA A 159 -6.80 -9.03 -1.11
CA ALA A 159 -7.61 -10.25 -0.87
C ALA A 159 -8.68 -10.45 -1.95
#